data_AF-A0A1E5PKZ1-F1
#
_entry.id   AF-A0A1E5PKZ1-F1
#
_cell.length_a   1.000
_cell.length_b   1.000
_cell.length_c   1.000
_cell.angle_alpha   90.00
_cell.angle_beta   90.00
_cell.angle_gamma   90.00
#
_symmetry.space_group_name_H-M   'P 1'
#
loop_
_entity.id
_entity.type
_entity.pdbx_description
1 polymer ?
#
loop_
_entity_poly.entity_id
_entity_poly.type
_entity_poly.pdbx_seq_one_letter_code
_entity_poly.pdbx_strand_id
1 'polypeptide(L)'
;MSTRPSGFEERLKAALLARLPEAAPAAPARSFARRYGIPLAVGLATAAVAAVMTLPGSTRTGPPPAGSPSPSASDAPEIKKDPDGSLRFKLPAHDQIPALVEELRELGVQAVLVPKRPRSQCSEPGGGYRGPQADPEAEIMQSGNDDFDFKVNAKTVPAGYTLTFDWADYHPLGERGISFGVIETSKVPACSIDYSEGLEAALKARSEPPKDLGKTIEVAAPAPDELPELVRRLQAQGVSVAVTEKKPSSECPHVGGGYRGPQADPEAELNRAGDRATLKINSKTVPPGYTLVFSKPARPSSPYARVGFGVKEASKVTPCEIDFSSSDEEQAR
;
A
#
# COMPACT_ATOMS: atom_id res chain seq x y z
N MET A 1 -3.24 -35.55 -41.89
CA MET A 1 -4.46 -34.73 -41.98
C MET A 1 -5.16 -34.80 -40.63
N SER A 2 -5.07 -33.74 -39.83
CA SER A 2 -5.64 -33.68 -38.49
C SER A 2 -6.97 -32.94 -38.56
N THR A 3 -8.06 -33.69 -38.47
CA THR A 3 -9.44 -33.19 -38.39
C THR A 3 -9.67 -32.58 -37.01
N ARG A 4 -9.43 -31.27 -36.87
CA ARG A 4 -9.91 -30.52 -35.70
C ARG A 4 -11.44 -30.62 -35.65
N PRO A 5 -12.05 -30.91 -34.48
CA PRO A 5 -13.50 -30.96 -34.36
C PRO A 5 -14.08 -29.54 -34.42
N SER A 6 -14.56 -29.15 -35.61
CA SER A 6 -15.24 -27.87 -35.90
C SER A 6 -16.47 -27.61 -35.02
N GLY A 7 -17.02 -28.65 -34.40
CA GLY A 7 -18.23 -28.55 -33.59
C GLY A 7 -18.07 -27.74 -32.30
N PHE A 8 -16.85 -27.57 -31.76
CA PHE A 8 -16.67 -26.74 -30.57
C PHE A 8 -16.72 -25.25 -30.90
N GLU A 9 -16.04 -24.82 -31.97
CA GLU A 9 -16.07 -23.42 -32.41
C GLU A 9 -17.48 -23.01 -32.85
N GLU A 10 -18.22 -23.88 -33.53
CA GLU A 10 -19.61 -23.59 -33.92
C GLU A 10 -20.53 -23.47 -32.72
N ARG A 11 -20.39 -24.34 -31.70
CA ARG A 11 -21.17 -24.25 -30.46
C ARG A 11 -20.82 -23.00 -29.65
N LEU A 12 -19.55 -22.61 -29.62
CA LEU A 12 -19.09 -21.42 -28.93
C LEU A 12 -19.60 -20.14 -29.63
N LYS A 13 -19.54 -20.09 -30.97
CA LYS A 13 -20.12 -18.99 -31.75
C LYS A 13 -21.63 -18.90 -31.57
N ALA A 14 -22.35 -20.02 -31.60
CA ALA A 14 -23.80 -20.03 -31.38
C ALA A 14 -24.18 -19.56 -29.98
N ALA A 15 -23.44 -19.99 -28.94
CA ALA A 15 -23.68 -19.57 -27.56
C ALA A 15 -23.35 -18.08 -27.32
N LEU A 16 -22.33 -17.54 -27.99
CA LEU A 16 -21.97 -16.12 -27.92
C LEU A 16 -22.99 -15.24 -28.66
N LEU A 17 -23.45 -15.66 -29.84
CA LEU A 17 -24.49 -14.94 -30.58
C LEU A 17 -25.84 -14.97 -29.86
N ALA A 18 -26.18 -16.06 -29.17
CA ALA A 18 -27.41 -16.17 -28.39
C ALA A 18 -27.40 -15.32 -27.09
N ARG A 19 -26.23 -14.83 -26.65
CA ARG A 19 -26.08 -13.98 -25.45
C ARG A 19 -25.93 -12.50 -25.75
N LEU A 20 -25.87 -12.11 -27.02
CA LEU A 20 -26.00 -10.70 -27.38
C LEU A 20 -27.46 -10.28 -27.12
N PRO A 21 -27.71 -9.21 -26.34
CA PRO A 21 -29.05 -8.72 -26.16
C PRO A 21 -29.59 -8.29 -27.53
N GLU A 22 -30.57 -9.05 -28.02
CA GLU A 22 -31.44 -8.65 -29.11
C GLU A 22 -32.04 -7.29 -28.74
N ALA A 23 -31.90 -6.34 -29.67
CA ALA A 23 -32.30 -4.94 -29.61
C ALA A 23 -33.14 -4.55 -28.39
N ALA A 24 -32.61 -3.63 -27.58
CA ALA A 24 -33.39 -2.98 -26.52
C ALA A 24 -34.76 -2.59 -27.08
N PRO A 25 -35.88 -3.05 -26.49
CA PRO A 25 -37.20 -2.69 -26.98
C PRO A 25 -37.29 -1.16 -26.96
N ALA A 26 -37.64 -0.59 -28.11
CA ALA A 26 -37.85 0.84 -28.27
C ALA A 26 -38.71 1.34 -27.10
N ALA A 27 -38.13 2.20 -26.27
CA ALA A 27 -38.85 2.80 -25.17
C ALA A 27 -40.11 3.49 -25.74
N PRO A 28 -41.32 3.19 -25.23
CA PRO A 28 -42.51 3.88 -25.68
C PRO A 28 -42.38 5.35 -25.26
N ALA A 29 -42.18 6.22 -26.25
CA ALA A 29 -42.26 7.66 -26.11
C ALA A 29 -43.68 8.04 -25.67
N ARG A 30 -43.90 8.10 -24.35
CA ARG A 30 -45.12 8.66 -23.78
C ARG A 30 -45.05 10.18 -23.89
N SER A 31 -45.80 10.69 -24.85
CA SER A 31 -46.13 12.09 -25.03
C SER A 31 -46.92 12.62 -23.83
N PHE A 32 -46.25 13.35 -22.93
CA PHE A 32 -46.90 14.30 -22.04
C PHE A 32 -46.68 15.71 -22.54
N ALA A 33 -47.35 16.03 -23.66
CA ALA A 33 -47.67 17.39 -24.02
C ALA A 33 -49.07 17.70 -23.45
N ARG A 34 -49.14 18.49 -22.38
CA ARG A 34 -50.18 19.53 -22.15
C ARG A 34 -49.90 20.31 -20.86
N ARG A 35 -49.73 21.63 -21.04
CA ARG A 35 -49.63 22.71 -20.04
C ARG A 35 -48.24 22.73 -19.38
N TYR A 36 -47.27 23.54 -19.81
CA TYR A 36 -47.30 24.96 -20.12
C TYR A 36 -46.42 25.27 -21.34
N GLY A 37 -46.85 26.23 -22.16
CA GLY A 37 -46.18 26.61 -23.38
C GLY A 37 -44.87 27.36 -23.14
N ILE A 38 -43.94 27.21 -24.10
CA ILE A 38 -43.04 28.22 -24.70
C ILE A 38 -42.12 27.44 -25.69
N PRO A 39 -41.86 27.96 -26.90
CA PRO A 39 -41.50 27.14 -28.06
C PRO A 39 -40.03 26.68 -28.12
N LEU A 40 -39.85 25.58 -28.87
CA LEU A 40 -38.60 25.00 -29.36
C LEU A 40 -37.66 26.04 -29.99
N ALA A 41 -36.37 25.94 -29.66
CA ALA A 41 -35.29 26.31 -30.55
C ALA A 41 -34.22 25.21 -30.53
N VAL A 42 -34.24 24.39 -31.58
CA VAL A 42 -33.11 23.57 -32.01
C VAL A 42 -32.05 24.52 -32.54
N GLY A 43 -30.87 24.53 -31.93
CA GLY A 43 -29.76 25.39 -32.33
C GLY A 43 -28.43 24.67 -32.15
N LEU A 44 -27.99 24.01 -33.22
CA LEU A 44 -26.58 23.71 -33.46
C LEU A 44 -25.81 25.04 -33.46
N ALA A 45 -24.89 25.22 -32.52
CA ALA A 45 -23.91 26.30 -32.57
C ALA A 45 -22.59 25.84 -31.95
N THR A 46 -21.70 25.42 -32.83
CA THR A 46 -20.25 25.52 -32.66
C THR A 46 -19.87 26.97 -32.37
N ALA A 47 -19.22 27.23 -31.23
CA ALA A 47 -18.37 28.40 -31.06
C ALA A 47 -17.33 28.12 -29.96
N ALA A 48 -16.10 27.87 -30.41
CA ALA A 48 -14.93 28.05 -29.57
C ALA A 48 -14.81 29.53 -29.20
N VAL A 49 -14.77 29.82 -27.91
CA VAL A 49 -14.36 31.14 -27.41
C VAL A 49 -13.33 30.92 -26.32
N ALA A 50 -12.06 31.11 -26.71
CA ALA A 50 -10.98 31.34 -25.78
C ALA A 50 -11.23 32.68 -25.08
N ALA A 51 -11.66 32.64 -23.82
CA ALA A 51 -11.67 33.80 -22.96
C ALA A 51 -10.36 33.81 -22.15
N VAL A 52 -9.34 34.43 -22.72
CA VAL A 52 -8.16 34.88 -21.98
C VAL A 52 -8.60 36.01 -21.06
N MET A 53 -8.77 35.72 -19.77
CA MET A 53 -8.86 36.75 -18.75
C MET A 53 -7.44 37.18 -18.40
N THR A 54 -7.01 38.28 -19.02
CA THR A 54 -5.83 39.04 -18.61
C THR A 54 -6.16 39.81 -17.32
N LEU A 55 -5.55 39.44 -16.20
CA LEU A 55 -5.41 40.33 -15.04
C LEU A 55 -4.20 41.25 -15.27
N PRO A 56 -4.35 42.59 -15.13
CA PRO A 56 -3.23 43.51 -15.15
C PRO A 56 -2.72 43.78 -13.72
N GLY A 57 -1.42 43.63 -13.48
CA GLY A 57 -0.75 44.37 -12.41
C GLY A 57 0.42 43.68 -11.69
N SER A 58 1.64 44.18 -11.99
CA SER A 58 2.79 44.33 -11.07
C SER A 58 3.52 43.03 -10.65
N THR A 59 4.84 42.82 -10.74
CA THR A 59 6.04 43.63 -11.04
C THR A 59 7.21 42.66 -11.24
N ARG A 60 8.07 42.90 -12.25
CA ARG A 60 9.50 42.53 -12.32
C ARG A 60 9.91 41.05 -12.09
N THR A 61 10.24 40.33 -13.16
CA THR A 61 11.59 39.78 -13.47
C THR A 61 11.58 39.16 -14.87
N GLY A 62 12.65 39.34 -15.64
CA GLY A 62 12.71 38.98 -17.06
C GLY A 62 12.67 37.46 -17.34
N PRO A 63 12.41 37.06 -18.60
CA PRO A 63 12.35 35.65 -18.98
C PRO A 63 13.75 35.01 -18.94
N PRO A 64 13.94 33.87 -18.24
CA PRO A 64 15.07 32.99 -18.49
C PRO A 64 14.90 32.29 -19.85
N PRO A 65 16.00 31.86 -20.52
CA PRO A 65 15.95 31.33 -21.87
C PRO A 65 15.17 30.01 -21.93
N ALA A 66 14.56 29.75 -23.09
CA ALA A 66 13.85 28.54 -23.42
C ALA A 66 14.76 27.31 -23.24
N GLY A 67 14.46 26.50 -22.23
CA GLY A 67 15.15 25.26 -21.95
C GLY A 67 14.28 24.39 -21.06
N SER A 68 13.62 23.41 -21.68
CA SER A 68 12.88 22.27 -21.11
C SER A 68 11.73 22.59 -20.15
N PRO A 69 10.49 22.15 -20.42
CA PRO A 69 9.43 22.23 -19.42
C PRO A 69 9.82 21.34 -18.23
N SER A 70 10.15 21.96 -17.09
CA SER A 70 10.04 21.30 -15.80
C SER A 70 8.56 20.93 -15.60
N PRO A 71 8.24 19.68 -15.23
CA PRO A 71 6.86 19.34 -14.87
C PRO A 71 6.43 20.24 -13.72
N SER A 72 5.26 20.87 -13.86
CA SER A 72 4.71 21.67 -12.79
C SER A 72 4.27 20.73 -11.66
N ALA A 73 4.34 21.19 -10.42
CA ALA A 73 3.96 20.50 -9.18
C ALA A 73 2.47 20.06 -9.09
N SER A 74 1.76 20.00 -10.22
CA SER A 74 0.37 19.55 -10.35
C SER A 74 0.15 18.55 -11.48
N ASP A 75 1.21 18.20 -12.22
CA ASP A 75 1.13 17.23 -13.31
C ASP A 75 1.37 15.81 -12.77
N ALA A 76 0.56 14.86 -13.25
CA ALA A 76 0.77 13.44 -13.00
C ALA A 76 2.18 13.02 -13.44
N PRO A 77 2.80 12.00 -12.79
CA PRO A 77 4.08 11.49 -13.26
C PRO A 77 3.91 10.86 -14.64
N GLU A 78 4.94 10.91 -15.47
CA GLU A 78 4.90 10.33 -16.81
C GLU A 78 4.57 8.83 -16.76
N ILE A 79 3.41 8.43 -17.31
CA ILE A 79 2.99 7.03 -17.44
C ILE A 79 3.41 6.51 -18.82
N LYS A 80 4.33 5.54 -18.82
CA LYS A 80 4.76 4.82 -20.04
C LYS A 80 3.94 3.56 -20.21
N LYS A 81 3.44 3.33 -21.42
CA LYS A 81 2.75 2.09 -21.76
C LYS A 81 3.73 1.13 -22.46
N ASP A 82 3.95 -0.02 -21.86
CA ASP A 82 4.78 -1.08 -22.41
C ASP A 82 4.07 -1.82 -23.56
N PRO A 83 4.80 -2.54 -24.43
CA PRO A 83 4.21 -3.35 -25.50
C PRO A 83 3.27 -4.45 -25.02
N ASP A 84 3.44 -4.95 -23.79
CA ASP A 84 2.56 -5.93 -23.14
C ASP A 84 1.25 -5.30 -22.63
N GLY A 85 1.08 -3.98 -22.80
CA GLY A 85 -0.06 -3.21 -22.31
C GLY A 85 0.04 -2.79 -20.85
N SER A 86 1.13 -3.11 -20.16
CA SER A 86 1.37 -2.64 -18.80
C SER A 86 1.71 -1.16 -18.75
N LEU A 87 1.40 -0.53 -17.63
CA LEU A 87 1.68 0.87 -17.36
C LEU A 87 2.86 0.96 -16.39
N ARG A 88 3.83 1.81 -16.70
CA ARG A 88 4.99 2.08 -15.85
C ARG A 88 5.10 3.55 -15.49
N PHE A 89 5.39 3.83 -14.24
CA PHE A 89 5.66 5.19 -13.76
C PHE A 89 6.61 5.15 -12.56
N LYS A 90 7.31 6.26 -12.34
CA LYS A 90 8.21 6.44 -11.19
C LYS A 90 7.41 6.64 -9.91
N LEU A 91 8.06 6.48 -8.76
CA LEU A 91 7.47 6.85 -7.47
C LEU A 91 6.98 8.32 -7.54
N PRO A 92 5.65 8.57 -7.43
CA PRO A 92 5.12 9.92 -7.56
C PRO A 92 5.58 10.78 -6.39
N ALA A 93 5.73 12.08 -6.61
CA ALA A 93 5.72 13.03 -5.52
C ALA A 93 4.30 13.17 -4.93
N HIS A 94 4.23 13.65 -3.69
CA HIS A 94 2.99 13.72 -2.92
C HIS A 94 1.87 14.52 -3.61
N ASP A 95 2.24 15.64 -4.21
CA ASP A 95 1.37 16.55 -4.97
C ASP A 95 0.91 15.95 -6.31
N GLN A 96 1.59 14.94 -6.84
CA GLN A 96 1.26 14.29 -8.10
C GLN A 96 0.24 13.15 -7.94
N ILE A 97 0.01 12.64 -6.73
CA ILE A 97 -0.84 11.46 -6.50
C ILE A 97 -2.28 11.67 -6.98
N PRO A 98 -2.97 12.80 -6.69
CA PRO A 98 -4.34 12.98 -7.16
C PRO A 98 -4.44 12.90 -8.69
N ALA A 99 -3.53 13.57 -9.40
CA ALA A 99 -3.48 13.56 -10.86
C ALA A 99 -3.14 12.16 -11.41
N LEU A 100 -2.19 11.44 -10.77
CA LEU A 100 -1.87 10.05 -11.11
C LEU A 100 -3.09 9.12 -10.99
N VAL A 101 -3.88 9.25 -9.92
CA VAL A 101 -5.07 8.42 -9.70
C VAL A 101 -6.12 8.66 -10.79
N GLU A 102 -6.30 9.92 -11.20
CA GLU A 102 -7.20 10.26 -12.31
C GLU A 102 -6.71 9.65 -13.63
N GLU A 103 -5.43 9.82 -13.98
CA GLU A 103 -4.86 9.28 -15.22
C GLU A 103 -4.91 7.74 -15.27
N LEU A 104 -4.60 7.07 -14.14
CA LEU A 104 -4.73 5.62 -14.04
C LEU A 104 -6.18 5.15 -14.27
N ARG A 105 -7.17 5.88 -13.76
CA ARG A 105 -8.59 5.59 -13.99
C ARG A 105 -8.99 5.79 -15.44
N GLU A 106 -8.50 6.84 -16.10
CA GLU A 106 -8.71 7.07 -17.53
C GLU A 106 -8.12 5.94 -18.39
N LEU A 107 -6.99 5.37 -17.96
CA LEU A 107 -6.36 4.20 -18.58
C LEU A 107 -7.02 2.86 -18.21
N GLY A 108 -8.10 2.88 -17.44
CA GLY A 108 -8.90 1.70 -17.09
C GLY A 108 -8.42 0.92 -15.87
N VAL A 109 -7.47 1.46 -15.10
CA VAL A 109 -7.04 0.88 -13.82
C VAL A 109 -7.99 1.35 -12.72
N GLN A 110 -8.46 0.42 -11.89
CA GLN A 110 -9.15 0.81 -10.66
C GLN A 110 -8.13 1.36 -9.67
N ALA A 111 -8.05 2.69 -9.55
CA ALA A 111 -7.20 3.39 -8.60
C ALA A 111 -8.02 4.35 -7.74
N VAL A 112 -7.62 4.52 -6.48
CA VAL A 112 -8.28 5.44 -5.53
C VAL A 112 -7.28 6.04 -4.56
N LEU A 113 -7.52 7.29 -4.19
CA LEU A 113 -6.84 7.95 -3.10
C LEU A 113 -7.63 7.72 -1.80
N VAL A 114 -7.00 7.08 -0.82
CA VAL A 114 -7.57 6.85 0.50
C VAL A 114 -7.06 7.95 1.44
N PRO A 115 -7.92 8.84 1.95
CA PRO A 115 -7.47 9.90 2.84
C PRO A 115 -7.03 9.31 4.18
N LYS A 116 -5.89 9.77 4.71
CA LYS A 116 -5.55 9.49 6.10
C LYS A 116 -6.34 10.38 7.05
N ARG A 117 -6.91 9.76 8.09
CA ARG A 117 -7.71 10.46 9.10
C ARG A 117 -7.37 9.93 10.50
N PRO A 118 -7.59 10.75 11.55
CA PRO A 118 -7.60 10.31 12.93
C PRO A 118 -8.34 8.98 13.13
N ARG A 119 -7.84 8.13 14.03
CA ARG A 119 -8.51 6.85 14.35
C ARG A 119 -9.98 7.04 14.75
N SER A 120 -10.31 8.13 15.43
CA SER A 120 -11.68 8.49 15.82
C SER A 120 -12.61 8.76 14.63
N GLN A 121 -12.05 9.06 13.46
CA GLN A 121 -12.76 9.35 12.21
C GLN A 121 -12.74 8.18 11.22
N CYS A 122 -11.96 7.12 11.50
CA CYS A 122 -11.95 5.88 10.72
C CYS A 122 -12.75 4.79 11.42
N SER A 123 -14.00 4.63 10.99
CA SER A 123 -14.93 3.64 11.53
C SER A 123 -14.71 2.23 10.98
N GLU A 124 -14.07 2.13 9.81
CA GLU A 124 -13.86 0.87 9.08
C GLU A 124 -12.36 0.62 8.91
N PRO A 125 -11.79 -0.37 9.63
CA PRO A 125 -10.46 -0.86 9.28
C PRO A 125 -10.62 -1.60 7.94
N GLY A 126 -10.10 -1.03 6.86
CA GLY A 126 -10.20 -1.62 5.52
C GLY A 126 -9.66 -3.03 5.42
N GLY A 127 -9.79 -3.62 4.23
CA GLY A 127 -9.12 -4.88 3.91
C GLY A 127 -7.60 -4.75 3.99
N GLY A 128 -6.92 -5.85 4.34
CA GLY A 128 -5.47 -5.91 4.23
C GLY A 128 -5.02 -5.77 2.77
N TYR A 129 -3.86 -5.16 2.56
CA TYR A 129 -3.19 -5.16 1.26
C TYR A 129 -2.87 -6.59 0.82
N ARG A 130 -2.83 -6.84 -0.49
CA ARG A 130 -2.22 -8.07 -1.02
C ARG A 130 -0.79 -8.19 -0.48
N GLY A 131 -0.48 -9.36 0.08
CA GLY A 131 0.86 -9.68 0.56
C GLY A 131 1.88 -9.80 -0.58
N PRO A 132 3.15 -10.12 -0.26
CA PRO A 132 4.16 -10.46 -1.25
C PRO A 132 3.63 -11.51 -2.24
N GLN A 133 3.94 -11.37 -3.52
CA GLN A 133 3.44 -12.28 -4.56
C GLN A 133 4.54 -13.28 -4.95
N ALA A 134 4.17 -14.55 -5.14
CA ALA A 134 5.13 -15.57 -5.59
C ALA A 134 5.61 -15.32 -7.04
N ASP A 135 4.77 -14.70 -7.87
CA ASP A 135 5.13 -14.22 -9.21
C ASP A 135 5.70 -12.80 -9.11
N PRO A 136 6.99 -12.58 -9.44
CA PRO A 136 7.59 -11.25 -9.46
C PRO A 136 6.87 -10.28 -10.42
N GLU A 137 6.19 -10.77 -11.45
CA GLU A 137 5.40 -9.94 -12.36
C GLU A 137 4.06 -9.47 -11.76
N ALA A 138 3.64 -10.08 -10.64
CA ALA A 138 2.45 -9.68 -9.88
C ALA A 138 2.80 -8.67 -8.76
N GLU A 139 4.07 -8.37 -8.53
CA GLU A 139 4.48 -7.28 -7.65
C GLU A 139 4.33 -5.93 -8.35
N ILE A 140 3.76 -4.96 -7.63
CA ILE A 140 3.51 -3.62 -8.18
C ILE A 140 4.79 -2.79 -8.29
N MET A 141 5.75 -3.04 -7.39
CA MET A 141 7.01 -2.32 -7.34
C MET A 141 8.10 -3.22 -7.91
N GLN A 142 8.71 -2.82 -9.01
CA GLN A 142 9.80 -3.56 -9.63
C GLN A 142 11.12 -2.84 -9.36
N SER A 143 12.12 -3.59 -8.90
CA SER A 143 13.49 -3.08 -8.76
C SER A 143 14.12 -2.89 -10.15
N GLY A 144 14.38 -1.65 -10.53
CA GLY A 144 15.21 -1.30 -11.69
C GLY A 144 16.69 -1.13 -11.31
N ASN A 145 17.53 -0.81 -12.28
CA ASN A 145 18.99 -0.72 -12.11
C ASN A 145 19.44 0.41 -11.15
N ASP A 146 18.64 1.45 -10.92
CA ASP A 146 18.95 2.54 -9.97
C ASP A 146 17.72 3.18 -9.28
N ASP A 147 16.49 2.73 -9.60
CA ASP A 147 15.23 3.30 -9.09
C ASP A 147 14.14 2.24 -8.93
N PHE A 148 13.14 2.54 -8.10
CA PHE A 148 11.89 1.78 -8.04
C PHE A 148 10.90 2.30 -9.10
N ASP A 149 10.46 1.40 -9.98
CA ASP A 149 9.39 1.68 -10.94
C ASP A 149 8.13 0.92 -10.52
N PHE A 150 6.97 1.57 -10.69
CA PHE A 150 5.69 0.91 -10.56
C PHE A 150 5.35 0.24 -11.88
N LYS A 151 4.92 -1.03 -11.86
CA LYS A 151 4.36 -1.73 -13.01
C LYS A 151 2.91 -2.11 -12.71
N VAL A 152 1.97 -1.57 -13.47
CA VAL A 152 0.54 -1.84 -13.34
C VAL A 152 0.05 -2.65 -14.54
N ASN A 153 -0.51 -3.83 -14.28
CA ASN A 153 -1.09 -4.73 -15.27
C ASN A 153 -2.18 -5.60 -14.60
N ALA A 154 -2.79 -6.51 -15.36
CA ALA A 154 -3.86 -7.38 -14.85
C ALA A 154 -3.40 -8.40 -13.78
N LYS A 155 -2.11 -8.69 -13.65
CA LYS A 155 -1.56 -9.52 -12.56
C LYS A 155 -1.36 -8.72 -11.28
N THR A 156 -0.86 -7.48 -11.40
CA THR A 156 -0.61 -6.61 -10.26
C THR A 156 -1.91 -6.05 -9.69
N VAL A 157 -2.82 -5.57 -10.55
CA VAL A 157 -4.18 -5.11 -10.19
C VAL A 157 -5.22 -5.96 -10.95
N PRO A 158 -5.56 -7.17 -10.45
CA PRO A 158 -6.54 -8.04 -11.08
C PRO A 158 -7.96 -7.49 -10.95
N ALA A 159 -8.87 -8.05 -11.75
CA ALA A 159 -10.29 -7.71 -11.67
C ALA A 159 -10.83 -7.96 -10.24
N GLY A 160 -11.62 -7.01 -9.73
CA GLY A 160 -12.12 -7.05 -8.35
C GLY A 160 -11.15 -6.49 -7.31
N TYR A 161 -10.01 -5.93 -7.74
CA TYR A 161 -9.07 -5.24 -6.88
C TYR A 161 -8.85 -3.80 -7.32
N THR A 162 -8.41 -2.97 -6.38
CA THR A 162 -8.19 -1.54 -6.54
C THR A 162 -6.81 -1.19 -6.00
N LEU A 163 -6.04 -0.44 -6.80
CA LEU A 163 -4.81 0.19 -6.37
C LEU A 163 -5.13 1.41 -5.50
N THR A 164 -4.75 1.34 -4.24
CA THR A 164 -4.95 2.44 -3.29
C THR A 164 -3.64 3.18 -3.08
N PHE A 165 -3.71 4.50 -3.02
CA PHE A 165 -2.64 5.36 -2.51
C PHE A 165 -3.13 6.01 -1.22
N ASP A 166 -2.26 6.11 -0.22
CA ASP A 166 -2.45 6.96 0.94
C ASP A 166 -1.15 7.72 1.25
N TRP A 167 -1.25 8.83 1.97
CA TRP A 167 -0.07 9.57 2.40
C TRP A 167 -0.20 9.99 3.85
N ALA A 168 0.92 10.04 4.56
CA ALA A 168 1.01 10.65 5.88
C ALA A 168 2.05 11.77 5.84
N ASP A 169 1.73 12.89 6.47
CA ASP A 169 2.72 13.81 6.99
C ASP A 169 3.20 13.24 8.33
N TYR A 170 4.38 12.60 8.37
CA TYR A 170 4.94 12.11 9.63
C TYR A 170 5.51 13.29 10.42
N HIS A 171 4.67 14.02 11.15
CA HIS A 171 5.14 14.95 12.18
C HIS A 171 5.52 14.19 13.46
N PRO A 172 6.68 14.46 14.09
CA PRO A 172 7.61 15.59 13.90
C PRO A 172 8.81 15.31 12.97
N LEU A 173 8.84 14.18 12.27
CA LEU A 173 9.97 13.79 11.41
C LEU A 173 10.10 14.65 10.15
N GLY A 174 9.04 15.36 9.75
CA GLY A 174 9.03 16.18 8.54
C GLY A 174 9.06 15.35 7.25
N GLU A 175 8.98 14.04 7.35
CA GLU A 175 8.98 13.12 6.22
C GLU A 175 7.55 12.90 5.72
N ARG A 176 7.35 13.14 4.42
CA ARG A 176 6.10 12.79 3.73
C ARG A 176 6.26 11.37 3.21
N GLY A 177 5.50 10.44 3.77
CA GLY A 177 5.50 9.07 3.29
C GLY A 177 4.28 8.81 2.43
N ILE A 178 4.52 8.27 1.24
CA ILE A 178 3.49 7.74 0.36
C ILE A 178 3.43 6.25 0.63
N SER A 179 2.25 5.74 0.92
CA SER A 179 1.99 4.32 1.00
C SER A 179 1.00 3.94 -0.09
N PHE A 180 1.13 2.72 -0.58
CA PHE A 180 0.37 2.21 -1.70
C PHE A 180 0.18 0.72 -1.52
N GLY A 181 -0.84 0.19 -2.17
CA GLY A 181 -1.05 -1.24 -2.23
C GLY A 181 -2.33 -1.60 -2.97
N VAL A 182 -2.55 -2.90 -3.13
CA VAL A 182 -3.69 -3.43 -3.87
C VAL A 182 -4.63 -4.08 -2.88
N ILE A 183 -5.88 -3.63 -2.84
CA ILE A 183 -6.93 -4.10 -1.92
C ILE A 183 -8.09 -4.64 -2.75
N GLU A 184 -8.80 -5.65 -2.25
CA GLU A 184 -10.07 -6.07 -2.84
C GLU A 184 -11.04 -4.87 -2.92
N THR A 185 -11.63 -4.61 -4.08
CA THR A 185 -12.45 -3.40 -4.33
C THR A 185 -13.58 -3.25 -3.30
N SER A 186 -14.17 -4.38 -2.89
CA SER A 186 -15.25 -4.45 -1.88
C SER A 186 -14.80 -4.07 -0.47
N LYS A 187 -13.48 -4.00 -0.22
CA LYS A 187 -12.85 -3.75 1.09
C LYS A 187 -11.97 -2.50 1.12
N VAL A 188 -12.01 -1.68 0.07
CA VAL A 188 -11.32 -0.39 0.06
C VAL A 188 -11.92 0.48 1.18
N PRO A 189 -11.13 0.89 2.18
CA PRO A 189 -11.66 1.70 3.26
C PRO A 189 -11.96 3.14 2.81
N ALA A 190 -12.93 3.77 3.45
CA ALA A 190 -13.20 5.20 3.28
C ALA A 190 -12.06 6.09 3.79
N CYS A 191 -11.25 5.60 4.74
CA CYS A 191 -10.03 6.28 5.21
C CYS A 191 -9.01 5.29 5.77
N SER A 192 -7.74 5.71 5.73
CA SER A 192 -6.62 5.02 6.36
C SER A 192 -6.32 5.69 7.70
N ILE A 193 -5.93 4.92 8.71
CA ILE A 193 -5.67 5.47 10.04
C ILE A 193 -4.35 6.26 9.98
N ASP A 194 -4.44 7.53 10.33
CA ASP A 194 -3.28 8.35 10.59
C ASP A 194 -2.74 8.06 11.99
N TYR A 195 -1.55 7.46 12.07
CA TYR A 195 -0.85 7.21 13.33
C TYR A 195 0.07 8.37 13.73
N SER A 196 0.15 9.45 12.92
CA SER A 196 0.90 10.66 13.26
C SER A 196 0.20 11.49 14.33
N GLU A 197 -1.13 11.44 14.40
CA GLU A 197 -1.90 12.15 15.43
C GLU A 197 -1.64 11.51 16.80
N GLY A 198 -1.02 12.28 17.69
CA GLY A 198 -0.54 11.77 18.98
C GLY A 198 0.85 11.13 18.91
N LEU A 199 1.49 11.02 17.75
CA LEU A 199 2.89 10.63 17.65
C LEU A 199 3.79 11.69 18.30
N GLU A 200 3.52 12.99 18.16
CA GLU A 200 4.25 14.02 18.91
C GLU A 200 4.03 13.93 20.42
N ALA A 201 2.80 13.69 20.88
CA ALA A 201 2.51 13.53 22.31
C ALA A 201 3.11 12.22 22.85
N ALA A 202 3.09 11.15 22.07
CA ALA A 202 3.72 9.88 22.38
C ALA A 202 5.25 10.00 22.35
N LEU A 203 5.82 10.71 21.38
CA LEU A 203 7.25 11.00 21.30
C LEU A 203 7.67 11.93 22.43
N LYS A 204 6.86 12.92 22.81
CA LYS A 204 7.10 13.84 23.94
C LYS A 204 6.98 13.12 25.28
N ALA A 205 6.01 12.23 25.43
CA ALA A 205 5.88 11.34 26.58
C ALA A 205 6.97 10.25 26.61
N ARG A 206 7.58 9.92 25.46
CA ARG A 206 8.69 8.96 25.32
C ARG A 206 10.07 9.62 25.25
N SER A 207 10.16 10.95 25.17
CA SER A 207 11.40 11.72 25.10
C SER A 207 11.82 12.33 26.42
N GLU A 208 11.08 12.05 27.51
CA GLU A 208 11.72 11.96 28.82
C GLU A 208 12.75 10.82 28.74
N PRO A 209 14.05 11.12 28.71
CA PRO A 209 15.05 10.09 28.57
C PRO A 209 14.96 9.21 29.83
N PRO A 210 15.05 7.87 29.69
CA PRO A 210 15.51 7.07 30.81
C PRO A 210 16.83 7.70 31.27
N LYS A 211 16.90 8.16 32.53
CA LYS A 211 18.11 8.78 33.11
C LYS A 211 19.34 7.86 33.08
N ASP A 212 19.16 6.61 32.68
CA ASP A 212 20.20 5.64 32.36
C ASP A 212 19.89 4.98 31.00
N LEU A 213 20.77 5.17 30.02
CA LEU A 213 20.68 4.46 28.73
C LEU A 213 20.86 2.94 28.87
N GLY A 214 21.24 2.46 30.05
CA GLY A 214 21.63 1.08 30.26
C GLY A 214 22.81 0.70 29.38
N LYS A 215 23.29 -0.54 29.54
CA LYS A 215 24.29 -1.11 28.64
C LYS A 215 23.60 -1.50 27.32
N THR A 216 24.04 -0.95 26.20
CA THR A 216 23.60 -1.42 24.88
C THR A 216 24.12 -2.84 24.66
N ILE A 217 23.21 -3.75 24.33
CA ILE A 217 23.51 -5.14 23.98
C ILE A 217 23.41 -5.24 22.46
N GLU A 218 24.49 -5.65 21.81
CA GLU A 218 24.52 -5.94 20.38
C GLU A 218 24.55 -7.46 20.19
N VAL A 219 23.62 -7.99 19.41
CA VAL A 219 23.53 -9.43 19.11
C VAL A 219 23.27 -9.63 17.63
N ALA A 220 23.85 -10.67 17.04
CA ALA A 220 23.49 -11.07 15.70
C ALA A 220 22.03 -11.54 15.65
N ALA A 221 21.37 -11.36 14.50
CA ALA A 221 20.05 -11.93 14.24
C ALA A 221 20.15 -13.46 14.34
N PRO A 222 19.38 -14.11 15.23
CA PRO A 222 19.58 -15.52 15.55
C PRO A 222 19.10 -16.43 14.40
N ALA A 223 19.82 -17.53 14.20
CA ALA A 223 19.24 -18.68 13.51
C ALA A 223 18.14 -19.34 14.37
N PRO A 224 17.18 -20.09 13.78
CA PRO A 224 16.08 -20.70 14.53
C PRO A 224 16.50 -21.62 15.69
N ASP A 225 17.65 -22.28 15.56
CA ASP A 225 18.25 -23.20 16.54
C ASP A 225 19.03 -22.47 17.66
N GLU A 226 19.58 -21.28 17.36
CA GLU A 226 20.29 -20.43 18.34
C GLU A 226 19.32 -19.61 19.22
N LEU A 227 18.07 -19.47 18.79
CA LEU A 227 17.07 -18.62 19.44
C LEU A 227 16.85 -18.93 20.92
N PRO A 228 16.73 -20.19 21.38
CA PRO A 228 16.51 -20.49 22.80
C PRO A 228 17.65 -19.99 23.70
N GLU A 229 18.90 -20.13 23.24
CA GLU A 229 20.06 -19.66 23.99
C GLU A 229 20.12 -18.13 24.03
N LEU A 230 19.85 -17.47 22.90
CA LEU A 230 19.78 -16.01 22.84
C LEU A 230 18.71 -15.45 23.78
N VAL A 231 17.50 -16.00 23.77
CA VAL A 231 16.40 -15.56 24.64
C VAL A 231 16.80 -15.67 26.10
N ARG A 232 17.39 -16.80 26.51
CA ARG A 232 17.88 -16.99 27.89
C ARG A 232 18.94 -15.95 28.27
N ARG A 233 19.89 -15.66 27.37
CA ARG A 233 20.95 -14.64 27.60
C ARG A 233 20.38 -13.23 27.74
N LEU A 234 19.38 -12.88 26.94
CA LEU A 234 18.74 -11.55 26.99
C LEU A 234 17.86 -11.39 28.23
N GLN A 235 17.08 -12.41 28.59
CA GLN A 235 16.29 -12.41 29.82
C GLN A 235 17.17 -12.34 31.07
N ALA A 236 18.32 -13.04 31.08
CA ALA A 236 19.30 -12.93 32.17
C ALA A 236 19.92 -11.53 32.31
N GLN A 237 19.89 -10.74 31.22
CA GLN A 237 20.31 -9.32 31.21
C GLN A 237 19.15 -8.36 31.51
N GLY A 238 17.98 -8.88 31.88
CA GLY A 238 16.81 -8.08 32.26
C GLY A 238 15.98 -7.56 31.08
N VAL A 239 16.21 -8.05 29.86
CA VAL A 239 15.42 -7.66 28.69
C VAL A 239 14.08 -8.42 28.70
N SER A 240 12.96 -7.72 28.50
CA SER A 240 11.67 -8.35 28.26
C SER A 240 11.66 -8.97 26.87
N VAL A 241 11.66 -10.31 26.80
CA VAL A 241 11.70 -11.08 25.55
C VAL A 241 10.59 -12.11 25.52
N ALA A 242 9.91 -12.21 24.38
CA ALA A 242 8.95 -13.25 24.06
C ALA A 242 9.32 -13.95 22.75
N VAL A 243 8.92 -15.22 22.65
CA VAL A 243 9.03 -16.01 21.42
C VAL A 243 7.63 -16.36 20.97
N THR A 244 7.35 -16.14 19.70
CA THR A 244 6.06 -16.44 19.07
C THR A 244 6.29 -17.37 17.89
N GLU A 245 5.32 -18.22 17.59
CA GLU A 245 5.40 -19.13 16.45
C GLU A 245 4.51 -18.62 15.32
N LYS A 246 5.07 -18.56 14.10
CA LYS A 246 4.27 -18.34 12.90
C LYS A 246 3.46 -19.60 12.60
N LYS A 247 2.15 -19.45 12.51
CA LYS A 247 1.20 -20.54 12.24
C LYS A 247 0.15 -20.11 11.22
N PRO A 248 -0.47 -21.05 10.49
CA PRO A 248 -1.62 -20.73 9.64
C PRO A 248 -2.71 -20.00 10.42
N SER A 249 -3.51 -19.18 9.73
CA SER A 249 -4.61 -18.42 10.35
C SER A 249 -5.64 -19.30 11.07
N SER A 250 -5.82 -20.55 10.60
CA SER A 250 -6.67 -21.56 11.24
C SER A 250 -6.18 -21.98 12.63
N GLU A 251 -4.87 -21.89 12.89
CA GLU A 251 -4.23 -22.28 14.15
C GLU A 251 -3.89 -21.08 15.05
N CYS A 252 -3.99 -19.85 14.52
CA CYS A 252 -3.72 -18.63 15.25
C CYS A 252 -4.94 -17.70 15.26
N PRO A 253 -5.88 -17.87 16.22
CA PRO A 253 -7.14 -17.12 16.26
C PRO A 253 -6.97 -15.66 16.70
N HIS A 254 -5.77 -15.27 17.15
CA HIS A 254 -5.50 -13.93 17.65
C HIS A 254 -4.80 -13.10 16.58
N VAL A 255 -5.45 -12.00 16.17
CA VAL A 255 -4.79 -10.94 15.39
C VAL A 255 -3.83 -10.23 16.33
N GLY A 256 -2.55 -10.61 16.29
CA GLY A 256 -1.51 -9.98 17.11
C GLY A 256 -1.42 -8.48 16.86
N GLY A 257 -0.96 -7.71 17.85
CA GLY A 257 -0.69 -6.30 17.64
C GLY A 257 0.45 -6.09 16.64
N GLY A 258 0.43 -4.94 15.96
CA GLY A 258 1.51 -4.54 15.05
C GLY A 258 2.84 -4.38 15.80
N TYR A 259 3.93 -4.56 15.05
CA TYR A 259 5.25 -4.17 15.54
C TYR A 259 5.34 -2.66 15.67
N ARG A 260 6.24 -2.20 16.55
CA ARG A 260 6.63 -0.81 16.62
C ARG A 260 7.19 -0.38 15.26
N GLY A 261 6.61 0.66 14.67
CA GLY A 261 7.03 1.19 13.36
C GLY A 261 8.37 1.94 13.44
N PRO A 262 8.79 2.59 12.34
CA PRO A 262 10.00 3.40 12.29
C PRO A 262 10.06 4.42 13.44
N GLN A 263 11.26 4.65 13.96
CA GLN A 263 11.53 5.58 15.05
C GLN A 263 12.23 6.83 14.53
N ALA A 264 11.83 7.97 15.06
CA ALA A 264 12.47 9.26 14.80
C ALA A 264 13.91 9.32 15.32
N ASP A 265 14.19 8.60 16.41
CA ASP A 265 15.52 8.49 17.00
C ASP A 265 16.21 7.24 16.45
N PRO A 266 17.32 7.37 15.70
CA PRO A 266 18.11 6.23 15.23
C PRO A 266 18.62 5.33 16.36
N GLU A 267 18.74 5.85 17.59
CA GLU A 267 19.11 5.07 18.77
C GLU A 267 17.97 4.18 19.31
N ALA A 268 16.74 4.42 18.85
CA ALA A 268 15.54 3.65 19.18
C ALA A 268 15.20 2.60 18.11
N GLU A 269 15.94 2.56 17.00
CA GLU A 269 15.84 1.52 15.98
C GLU A 269 16.47 0.21 16.46
N LEU A 270 15.75 -0.90 16.26
CA LEU A 270 16.22 -2.23 16.65
C LEU A 270 17.36 -2.71 15.75
N ASN A 271 17.36 -2.29 14.48
CA ASN A 271 18.44 -2.55 13.55
C ASN A 271 19.39 -1.36 13.50
N ARG A 272 20.67 -1.64 13.32
CA ARG A 272 21.62 -0.59 12.96
C ARG A 272 21.33 -0.15 11.52
N ALA A 273 21.40 1.16 11.25
CA ALA A 273 21.24 1.69 9.91
C ALA A 273 22.23 1.00 8.94
N GLY A 274 21.71 0.35 7.90
CA GLY A 274 22.51 -0.37 6.90
C GLY A 274 22.93 -1.80 7.28
N ASP A 275 22.62 -2.28 8.48
CA ASP A 275 22.95 -3.64 8.93
C ASP A 275 21.74 -4.35 9.57
N ARG A 276 21.12 -5.23 8.79
CA ARG A 276 19.99 -6.07 9.24
C ARG A 276 20.46 -7.34 9.97
N ALA A 277 21.77 -7.58 10.07
CA ALA A 277 22.33 -8.75 10.73
C ALA A 277 22.58 -8.54 12.22
N THR A 278 22.56 -7.28 12.71
CA THR A 278 22.84 -6.94 14.11
C THR A 278 21.67 -6.22 14.77
N LEU A 279 21.19 -6.76 15.88
CA LEU A 279 20.17 -6.19 16.75
C LEU A 279 20.83 -5.36 17.84
N LYS A 280 20.35 -4.12 17.98
CA LYS A 280 20.72 -3.20 19.05
C LYS A 280 19.62 -3.19 20.10
N ILE A 281 19.95 -3.59 21.33
CA ILE A 281 18.98 -3.73 22.43
C ILE A 281 19.41 -2.83 23.59
N ASN A 282 18.55 -1.89 23.97
CA ASN A 282 18.71 -0.92 25.04
C ASN A 282 17.34 -0.40 25.50
N SER A 283 17.31 0.53 26.44
CA SER A 283 16.06 1.11 26.96
C SER A 283 15.28 1.97 25.96
N LYS A 284 15.89 2.40 24.84
CA LYS A 284 15.20 3.15 23.77
C LYS A 284 14.55 2.23 22.74
N THR A 285 15.21 1.12 22.42
CA THR A 285 14.72 0.12 21.46
C THR A 285 13.62 -0.73 22.09
N VAL A 286 13.83 -1.22 23.32
CA VAL A 286 12.83 -1.98 24.12
C VAL A 286 12.49 -1.19 25.39
N PRO A 287 11.64 -0.14 25.30
CA PRO A 287 11.28 0.67 26.44
C PRO A 287 10.36 -0.09 27.42
N PRO A 288 10.21 0.41 28.67
CA PRO A 288 9.25 -0.14 29.63
C PRO A 288 7.84 -0.25 29.03
N GLY A 289 7.16 -1.38 29.29
CA GLY A 289 5.85 -1.70 28.69
C GLY A 289 5.93 -2.34 27.31
N TYR A 290 7.13 -2.52 26.76
CA TYR A 290 7.38 -3.21 25.49
C TYR A 290 8.18 -4.49 25.69
N THR A 291 8.07 -5.38 24.71
CA THR A 291 8.73 -6.69 24.69
C THR A 291 9.36 -6.90 23.33
N LEU A 292 10.61 -7.35 23.32
CA LEU A 292 11.28 -7.84 22.13
C LEU A 292 10.67 -9.20 21.77
N VAL A 293 10.09 -9.29 20.59
CA VAL A 293 9.42 -10.48 20.09
C VAL A 293 10.28 -11.11 19.01
N PHE A 294 10.58 -12.39 19.16
CA PHE A 294 11.17 -13.23 18.12
C PHE A 294 10.11 -14.17 17.56
N SER A 295 9.88 -14.09 16.26
CA SER A 295 8.90 -14.91 15.55
C SER A 295 9.59 -16.06 14.84
N LYS A 296 9.38 -17.27 15.37
CA LYS A 296 9.88 -18.50 14.78
C LYS A 296 9.12 -18.78 13.47
N PRO A 297 9.82 -19.09 12.37
CA PRO A 297 9.18 -19.44 11.11
C PRO A 297 8.42 -20.76 11.23
N ALA A 298 7.33 -20.92 10.46
CA ALA A 298 6.51 -22.13 10.47
C ALA A 298 7.30 -23.39 10.05
N ARG A 299 8.32 -23.22 9.19
CA ARG A 299 9.22 -24.29 8.71
C ARG A 299 10.67 -24.00 9.12
N PRO A 300 11.06 -24.24 10.39
CA PRO A 300 12.38 -23.85 10.92
C PRO A 300 13.56 -24.62 10.31
N SER A 301 13.31 -25.79 9.70
CA SER A 301 14.33 -26.61 9.03
C SER A 301 14.63 -26.18 7.59
N SER A 302 13.94 -25.16 7.06
CA SER A 302 14.23 -24.63 5.73
C SER A 302 15.55 -23.88 5.73
N PRO A 303 16.41 -24.03 4.70
CA PRO A 303 17.65 -23.23 4.57
C PRO A 303 17.37 -21.73 4.41
N TYR A 304 16.13 -21.34 4.13
CA TYR A 304 15.67 -19.96 4.05
C TYR A 304 14.91 -19.50 5.30
N ALA A 305 14.78 -20.34 6.32
CA ALA A 305 14.08 -20.02 7.55
C ALA A 305 14.82 -18.91 8.29
N ARG A 306 14.17 -17.74 8.42
CA ARG A 306 14.67 -16.62 9.21
C ARG A 306 13.76 -16.38 10.39
N VAL A 307 14.39 -16.13 11.55
CA VAL A 307 13.67 -15.65 12.72
C VAL A 307 13.27 -14.20 12.46
N GLY A 308 11.96 -13.93 12.50
CA GLY A 308 11.46 -12.56 12.52
C GLY A 308 11.76 -11.94 13.87
N PHE A 309 11.95 -10.63 13.92
CA PHE A 309 12.15 -9.93 15.19
C PHE A 309 11.53 -8.54 15.12
N GLY A 310 11.12 -8.03 16.28
CA GLY A 310 10.62 -6.68 16.41
C GLY A 310 10.15 -6.40 17.83
N VAL A 311 9.68 -5.19 18.09
CA VAL A 311 9.25 -4.77 19.42
C VAL A 311 7.73 -4.58 19.43
N LYS A 312 7.05 -5.16 20.42
CA LYS A 312 5.59 -5.04 20.61
C LYS A 312 5.26 -4.49 21.99
N GLU A 313 4.12 -3.84 22.11
CA GLU A 313 3.56 -3.54 23.43
C GLU A 313 3.33 -4.87 24.16
N ALA A 314 3.75 -4.96 25.43
CA ALA A 314 3.70 -6.21 26.19
C ALA A 314 2.28 -6.80 26.26
N SER A 315 1.26 -5.94 26.34
CA SER A 315 -0.17 -6.31 26.34
C SER A 315 -0.66 -6.91 25.00
N LYS A 316 0.12 -6.77 23.93
CA LYS A 316 -0.21 -7.16 22.55
C LYS A 316 0.62 -8.33 22.03
N VAL A 317 1.50 -8.90 22.86
CA VAL A 317 2.25 -10.10 22.53
C VAL A 317 1.31 -11.29 22.56
N THR A 318 1.17 -11.96 21.41
CA THR A 318 0.35 -13.16 21.25
C THR A 318 1.22 -14.41 21.20
N PRO A 319 0.72 -15.60 21.61
CA PRO A 319 1.51 -16.83 21.58
C PRO A 319 1.87 -17.30 20.17
N CYS A 320 1.13 -16.84 19.16
CA CYS A 320 1.37 -17.13 17.76
C CYS A 320 1.21 -15.86 16.90
N GLU A 321 1.76 -15.90 15.70
CA GLU A 321 1.53 -14.93 14.64
C GLU A 321 0.99 -15.64 13.40
N ILE A 322 0.09 -14.99 12.67
CA ILE A 322 -0.45 -15.54 11.43
C ILE A 322 0.67 -15.55 10.38
N ASP A 323 0.94 -16.72 9.81
CA ASP A 323 1.83 -16.88 8.68
C ASP A 323 1.08 -16.57 7.38
N PHE A 324 1.28 -15.37 6.86
CA PHE A 324 0.70 -14.97 5.58
C PHE A 324 1.43 -15.59 4.38
N SER A 325 2.52 -16.34 4.58
CA SER A 325 3.22 -17.04 3.50
C SER A 325 2.60 -18.40 3.14
N SER A 326 1.73 -18.96 3.99
CA SER A 326 1.12 -20.27 3.77
C SER A 326 -0.26 -20.25 3.12
N SER A 327 -0.91 -19.07 3.01
CA SER A 327 -2.28 -18.97 2.48
C SER A 327 -2.40 -19.28 0.98
N ASP A 328 -1.29 -19.33 0.25
CA ASP A 328 -1.28 -19.58 -1.20
C ASP A 328 -1.13 -21.07 -1.57
N GLU A 329 -0.54 -21.92 -0.71
CA GLU A 329 -0.41 -23.36 -1.00
C GLU A 329 -1.73 -24.13 -0.79
N GLU A 330 -2.61 -23.65 0.10
CA GLU A 330 -3.88 -24.32 0.40
C GLU A 330 -5.01 -23.96 -0.58
N GLN A 331 -4.87 -22.88 -1.35
CA GLN A 331 -5.77 -22.56 -2.47
C GLN A 331 -5.35 -23.23 -3.80
N ALA A 332 -4.15 -23.82 -3.84
CA ALA A 332 -3.62 -24.49 -5.03
C ALA A 332 -3.84 -26.02 -5.03
N ARG A 333 -4.58 -26.57 -4.06
CA ARG A 333 -5.00 -27.98 -3.98
C ARG A 333 -6.52 -28.08 -4.05
#